data_AF-A0A955WCR2-F1
#
_entry.id   AF-A0A955WCR2-F1
#
_cell.length_a   1.000
_cell.length_b   1.000
_cell.length_c   1.000
_cell.angle_alpha   90.00
_cell.angle_beta   90.00
_cell.angle_gamma   90.00
#
_symmetry.space_group_name_H-M   'P 1'
#
loop_
_entity.id
_entity.type
_entity.pdbx_description
1 polymer ?
#
loop_
_entity_poly.entity_id
_entity_poly.type
_entity_poly.pdbx_seq_one_letter_code
_entity_poly.pdbx_strand_id
1 'polypeptide(L)'
;MASWLDELEERAGPLHAAARAFCTAYGIDWAADGVAAAEALGRAVDAFCHQQEDEDPHQEDRFLEGAGAYLGLLVLHAHGGPGHVSHAGRHRVLLGAHGTFDPFAAIDAALDAEEPLLSLADSLTLAESEAADSGPISSVVAALAAALLRARPDERVARRFELEIELLDGTQIDLRRVAASSSWPRSPSDTLRLARDMERLVDMLPQRRGHAPLEAPSMTPEQARECLTRVLPRPVPVTFARELPEGVALATERLGDDVLLAFVEQHAGRARFLRMDELGHLGGLAVVRAAALRNLRARSERMRFEPLQVGSCTWLAGKSGDGLDAARVVLSEAHARARALLPSASVAVIPHRDTILFGPAEDAEALTTYARDLMARAPHPISATPLRLPAADAASTLD
;
A
#
# COMPACT_ATOMS: atom_id res chain seq x y z
N MET A 1 -24.40 -40.27 -13.03
CA MET A 1 -24.13 -39.84 -11.65
C MET A 1 -23.59 -38.43 -11.74
N ALA A 2 -24.03 -37.50 -10.88
CA ALA A 2 -23.41 -36.18 -10.81
C ALA A 2 -21.98 -36.35 -10.29
N SER A 3 -21.01 -35.70 -10.92
CA SER A 3 -19.62 -35.71 -10.49
C SER A 3 -19.41 -34.70 -9.35
N TRP A 4 -18.34 -34.85 -8.58
CA TRP A 4 -17.96 -33.87 -7.55
C TRP A 4 -17.69 -32.48 -8.15
N LEU A 5 -17.33 -32.41 -9.44
CA LEU A 5 -17.19 -31.15 -10.18
C LEU A 5 -18.55 -30.46 -10.38
N ASP A 6 -19.60 -31.22 -10.70
CA ASP A 6 -20.95 -30.67 -10.89
C ASP A 6 -21.51 -30.10 -9.58
N GLU A 7 -21.15 -30.68 -8.43
CA GLU A 7 -21.55 -30.17 -7.10
C GLU A 7 -20.95 -28.79 -6.80
N LEU A 8 -19.88 -28.40 -7.51
CA LEU A 8 -19.20 -27.11 -7.33
C LEU A 8 -19.69 -26.01 -8.27
N GLU A 9 -20.56 -26.31 -9.24
CA GLU A 9 -20.91 -25.41 -10.34
C GLU A 9 -21.23 -23.97 -9.88
N GLU A 10 -22.07 -23.82 -8.85
CA GLU A 10 -22.48 -22.52 -8.32
C GLU A 10 -21.31 -21.70 -7.74
N ARG A 11 -20.33 -22.36 -7.12
CA ARG A 11 -19.18 -21.71 -6.46
C ARG A 11 -17.95 -21.61 -7.35
N ALA A 12 -17.89 -22.40 -8.42
CA ALA A 12 -16.74 -22.56 -9.29
C ALA A 12 -16.59 -21.42 -10.31
N GLY A 13 -17.69 -20.73 -10.63
CA GLY A 13 -17.69 -19.67 -11.64
C GLY A 13 -17.10 -20.16 -12.97
N PRO A 14 -16.19 -19.40 -13.63
CA PRO A 14 -15.60 -19.79 -14.91
C PRO A 14 -14.69 -21.04 -14.82
N LEU A 15 -14.22 -21.40 -13.62
CA LEU A 15 -13.33 -22.57 -13.45
C LEU A 15 -14.01 -23.88 -13.83
N HIS A 16 -15.34 -23.99 -13.63
CA HIS A 16 -16.08 -25.22 -13.92
C HIS A 16 -15.97 -25.63 -15.39
N ALA A 17 -16.21 -24.69 -16.32
CA ALA A 17 -16.14 -24.97 -17.75
C ALA A 17 -14.72 -25.33 -18.19
N ALA A 18 -13.71 -24.60 -17.71
CA ALA A 18 -12.30 -24.85 -18.02
C ALA A 18 -11.83 -26.22 -17.50
N ALA A 19 -12.16 -26.58 -16.26
CA ALA A 19 -11.82 -27.87 -15.67
C ALA A 19 -12.47 -29.04 -16.44
N ARG A 20 -13.74 -28.91 -16.88
CA ARG A 20 -14.41 -29.95 -17.68
C ARG A 20 -13.78 -30.12 -19.06
N ALA A 21 -13.44 -29.02 -19.72
CA ALA A 21 -12.74 -29.06 -21.00
C ALA A 21 -11.38 -29.76 -20.85
N PHE A 22 -10.65 -29.45 -19.78
CA PHE A 22 -9.39 -30.11 -19.43
C PHE A 22 -9.55 -31.61 -19.19
N CYS A 23 -10.50 -32.03 -18.35
CA CYS A 23 -10.72 -33.46 -18.10
C CYS A 23 -11.07 -34.21 -19.40
N THR A 24 -11.84 -33.59 -20.29
CA THR A 24 -12.20 -34.18 -21.58
C THR A 24 -10.97 -34.32 -22.49
N ALA A 25 -10.12 -33.28 -22.57
CA ALA A 25 -8.93 -33.26 -23.42
C ALA A 25 -7.86 -34.27 -22.95
N TYR A 26 -7.68 -34.42 -21.65
CA TYR A 26 -6.64 -35.28 -21.04
C TYR A 26 -7.18 -36.64 -20.58
N GLY A 27 -8.44 -36.96 -20.85
CA GLY A 27 -9.05 -38.26 -20.50
C GLY A 27 -9.13 -38.52 -18.98
N ILE A 28 -9.26 -37.47 -18.18
CA ILE A 28 -9.38 -37.58 -16.72
C ILE A 28 -10.81 -38.00 -16.37
N ASP A 29 -10.94 -39.06 -15.58
CA ASP A 29 -12.24 -39.58 -15.12
C ASP A 29 -12.91 -38.60 -14.14
N TRP A 30 -14.13 -38.16 -14.48
CA TRP A 30 -14.92 -37.24 -13.65
C TRP A 30 -15.43 -37.87 -12.36
N ALA A 31 -15.40 -39.20 -12.27
CA ALA A 31 -15.74 -39.92 -11.04
C ALA A 31 -14.56 -40.06 -10.07
N ALA A 32 -13.32 -39.82 -10.52
CA ALA A 32 -12.15 -39.84 -9.64
C ALA A 32 -12.20 -38.61 -8.73
N ASP A 33 -12.15 -38.81 -7.41
CA ASP A 33 -12.17 -37.76 -6.39
C ASP A 33 -10.90 -37.80 -5.52
N GLY A 34 -10.72 -36.77 -4.69
CA GLY A 34 -9.65 -36.68 -3.70
C GLY A 34 -8.26 -37.01 -4.25
N VAL A 35 -7.62 -38.04 -3.66
CA VAL A 35 -6.27 -38.47 -4.04
C VAL A 35 -6.20 -38.95 -5.49
N ALA A 36 -7.20 -39.70 -5.97
CA ALA A 36 -7.20 -40.21 -7.33
C ALA A 36 -7.28 -39.08 -8.37
N ALA A 37 -8.05 -38.04 -8.06
CA ALA A 37 -8.14 -36.83 -8.86
C ALA A 37 -6.82 -36.05 -8.88
N ALA A 38 -6.14 -35.93 -7.73
CA ALA A 38 -4.84 -35.28 -7.62
C ALA A 38 -3.73 -36.04 -8.38
N GLU A 39 -3.71 -37.37 -8.27
CA GLU A 39 -2.78 -38.21 -9.04
C GLU A 39 -3.02 -38.11 -10.56
N ALA A 40 -4.28 -38.00 -10.99
CA ALA A 40 -4.61 -37.81 -12.40
C ALA A 40 -4.08 -36.47 -12.93
N LEU A 41 -4.23 -35.38 -12.15
CA LEU A 41 -3.62 -34.09 -12.47
C LEU A 41 -2.09 -34.20 -12.52
N GLY A 42 -1.47 -34.84 -11.52
CA GLY A 42 -0.02 -35.05 -11.49
C GLY A 42 0.49 -35.77 -12.73
N ARG A 43 -0.17 -36.86 -13.16
CA ARG A 43 0.15 -37.57 -14.41
C ARG A 43 0.01 -36.68 -15.64
N ALA A 44 -1.00 -35.81 -15.68
CA ALA A 44 -1.21 -34.90 -16.80
C ALA A 44 -0.11 -33.82 -16.86
N VAL A 45 0.28 -33.25 -15.72
CA VAL A 45 1.40 -32.29 -15.61
C VAL A 45 2.71 -32.94 -16.01
N ASP A 46 3.02 -34.12 -15.47
CA ASP A 46 4.25 -34.86 -15.80
C ASP A 46 4.31 -35.21 -17.29
N ALA A 47 3.21 -35.69 -17.87
CA ALA A 47 3.14 -35.98 -19.31
C ALA A 47 3.34 -34.73 -20.16
N PHE A 48 2.77 -33.58 -19.75
CA PHE A 48 2.90 -32.31 -20.47
C PHE A 48 4.35 -31.81 -20.48
N CYS A 49 5.03 -31.85 -19.33
CA CYS A 49 6.46 -31.47 -19.22
C CYS A 49 7.40 -32.34 -20.07
N HIS A 50 7.02 -33.59 -20.36
CA HIS A 50 7.83 -34.53 -21.16
C HIS A 50 7.37 -34.65 -22.62
N GLN A 51 6.31 -33.93 -23.02
CA GLN A 51 5.86 -33.89 -24.40
C GLN A 51 6.85 -33.07 -25.25
N GLN A 52 7.04 -33.45 -26.52
CA GLN A 52 7.81 -32.61 -27.43
C GLN A 52 7.06 -31.30 -27.68
N GLU A 53 7.78 -30.17 -27.70
CA GLU A 53 7.22 -28.85 -28.03
C GLU A 53 6.42 -28.94 -29.35
N ASP A 54 5.10 -28.75 -29.26
CA ASP A 54 4.21 -28.65 -30.43
C ASP A 54 4.33 -27.28 -31.09
N GLU A 55 3.99 -27.18 -32.37
CA GLU A 55 4.01 -25.91 -33.13
C GLU A 55 2.88 -24.92 -32.73
N ASP A 56 1.96 -25.31 -31.82
CA ASP A 56 0.85 -24.46 -31.39
C ASP A 56 1.28 -23.52 -30.24
N PRO A 57 1.42 -22.21 -30.49
CA PRO A 57 1.89 -21.24 -29.49
C PRO A 57 0.90 -21.03 -28.33
N HIS A 58 -0.32 -21.57 -28.39
CA HIS A 58 -1.34 -21.43 -27.35
C HIS A 58 -1.60 -22.73 -26.58
N GLN A 59 -0.82 -23.78 -26.80
CA GLN A 59 -1.02 -25.06 -26.12
C GLN A 59 -0.79 -24.94 -24.62
N GLU A 60 0.29 -24.27 -24.22
CA GLU A 60 0.66 -24.04 -22.82
C GLU A 60 -0.39 -23.20 -22.09
N ASP A 61 -0.84 -22.09 -22.68
CA ASP A 61 -1.90 -21.24 -22.12
C ASP A 61 -3.18 -22.06 -21.82
N ARG A 62 -3.62 -22.90 -22.76
CA ARG A 62 -4.82 -23.75 -22.58
C ARG A 62 -4.59 -24.85 -21.55
N PHE A 63 -3.39 -25.40 -21.47
CA PHE A 63 -3.04 -26.38 -20.45
C PHE A 63 -3.08 -25.74 -19.07
N LEU A 64 -2.42 -24.60 -18.89
CA LEU A 64 -2.36 -23.85 -17.64
C LEU A 64 -3.76 -23.40 -17.20
N GLU A 65 -4.59 -22.92 -18.12
CA GLU A 65 -5.98 -22.56 -17.84
C GLU A 65 -6.78 -23.78 -17.34
N GLY A 66 -6.69 -24.90 -18.06
CA GLY A 66 -7.45 -26.11 -17.76
C GLY A 66 -6.99 -26.81 -16.47
N ALA A 67 -5.69 -27.03 -16.33
CA ALA A 67 -5.07 -27.67 -15.18
C ALA A 67 -5.21 -26.79 -13.93
N GLY A 68 -5.03 -25.47 -14.05
CA GLY A 68 -5.23 -24.52 -12.96
C GLY A 68 -6.69 -24.49 -12.50
N ALA A 69 -7.64 -24.48 -13.43
CA ALA A 69 -9.05 -24.58 -13.08
C ALA A 69 -9.38 -25.90 -12.36
N TYR A 70 -8.88 -27.03 -12.87
CA TYR A 70 -9.09 -28.34 -12.25
C TYR A 70 -8.48 -28.41 -10.84
N LEU A 71 -7.23 -27.97 -10.67
CA LEU A 71 -6.57 -27.88 -9.37
C LEU A 71 -7.34 -27.01 -8.39
N GLY A 72 -7.82 -25.84 -8.84
CA GLY A 72 -8.60 -24.93 -8.01
C GLY A 72 -9.88 -25.59 -7.46
N LEU A 73 -10.59 -26.35 -8.31
CA LEU A 73 -11.79 -27.09 -7.90
C LEU A 73 -11.46 -28.29 -7.02
N LEU A 74 -10.37 -29.01 -7.30
CA LEU A 74 -9.90 -30.11 -6.47
C LEU A 74 -9.67 -29.65 -5.02
N VAL A 75 -8.94 -28.55 -4.84
CA VAL A 75 -8.64 -27.98 -3.53
C VAL A 75 -9.91 -27.43 -2.87
N LEU A 76 -10.80 -26.77 -3.63
CA LEU A 76 -12.08 -26.29 -3.11
C LEU A 76 -13.02 -27.43 -2.67
N HIS A 77 -12.99 -28.57 -3.37
CA HIS A 77 -13.72 -29.77 -2.99
C HIS A 77 -13.16 -30.37 -1.70
N ALA A 78 -11.84 -30.56 -1.64
CA ALA A 78 -11.15 -31.21 -0.53
C ALA A 78 -11.23 -30.42 0.78
N HIS A 79 -11.10 -29.09 0.71
CA HIS A 79 -10.98 -28.23 1.89
C HIS A 79 -12.19 -27.32 2.14
N GLY A 80 -13.13 -27.29 1.20
CA GLY A 80 -14.26 -26.37 1.24
C GLY A 80 -13.84 -24.91 1.08
N GLY A 81 -14.81 -24.02 1.30
CA GLY A 81 -14.63 -22.59 1.19
C GLY A 81 -15.75 -21.90 0.40
N PRO A 82 -15.75 -20.56 0.35
CA PRO A 82 -16.80 -19.79 -0.31
C PRO A 82 -16.85 -19.99 -1.83
N GLY A 83 -15.74 -20.33 -2.47
CA GLY A 83 -15.66 -20.54 -3.91
C GLY A 83 -14.57 -19.74 -4.60
N HIS A 84 -14.77 -19.49 -5.90
CA HIS A 84 -13.88 -18.71 -6.76
C HIS A 84 -14.16 -17.21 -6.65
N VAL A 85 -13.10 -16.41 -6.71
CA VAL A 85 -13.16 -14.96 -6.91
C VAL A 85 -12.19 -14.52 -8.01
N SER A 86 -12.54 -13.46 -8.72
CA SER A 86 -11.66 -12.83 -9.72
C SER A 86 -11.57 -11.33 -9.55
N HIS A 87 -10.38 -10.77 -9.82
CA HIS A 87 -10.13 -9.35 -9.79
C HIS A 87 -9.03 -8.98 -10.78
N ALA A 88 -9.33 -8.06 -11.71
CA ALA A 88 -8.39 -7.58 -12.73
C ALA A 88 -7.68 -8.71 -13.51
N GLY A 89 -8.44 -9.74 -13.92
CA GLY A 89 -7.90 -10.89 -14.66
C GLY A 89 -7.15 -11.93 -13.81
N ARG A 90 -7.03 -11.71 -12.49
CA ARG A 90 -6.44 -12.70 -11.56
C ARG A 90 -7.55 -13.55 -10.94
N HIS A 91 -7.29 -14.83 -10.75
CA HIS A 91 -8.26 -15.80 -10.25
C HIS A 91 -7.76 -16.44 -8.95
N ARG A 92 -8.63 -16.53 -7.95
CA ARG A 92 -8.30 -17.15 -6.66
C ARG A 92 -9.41 -18.08 -6.20
N VAL A 93 -9.02 -19.10 -5.47
CA VAL A 93 -9.94 -19.95 -4.71
C VAL A 93 -9.88 -19.52 -3.25
N LEU A 94 -11.04 -19.22 -2.66
CA LEU A 94 -11.16 -18.92 -1.24
C LEU A 94 -11.25 -20.24 -0.46
N LEU A 95 -10.32 -20.46 0.46
CA LEU A 95 -10.21 -21.68 1.25
C LEU A 95 -10.43 -21.40 2.73
N GLY A 96 -11.05 -22.32 3.45
CA GLY A 96 -11.31 -22.17 4.88
C GLY A 96 -12.05 -20.86 5.21
N ALA A 97 -11.71 -20.24 6.35
CA ALA A 97 -12.28 -18.95 6.74
C ALA A 97 -11.53 -17.77 6.10
N HIS A 98 -10.19 -17.80 6.08
CA HIS A 98 -9.36 -16.67 5.67
C HIS A 98 -8.36 -16.98 4.55
N GLY A 99 -8.26 -18.23 4.13
CA GLY A 99 -7.28 -18.69 3.16
C GLY A 99 -7.60 -18.29 1.72
N THR A 100 -6.56 -18.24 0.90
CA THR A 100 -6.67 -18.00 -0.54
C THR A 100 -5.59 -18.79 -1.27
N PHE A 101 -5.92 -19.32 -2.44
CA PHE A 101 -5.00 -20.10 -3.26
C PHE A 101 -5.05 -19.65 -4.72
N ASP A 102 -3.88 -19.56 -5.35
CA ASP A 102 -3.72 -19.28 -6.79
C ASP A 102 -3.38 -20.60 -7.50
N PRO A 103 -4.39 -21.29 -8.07
CA PRO A 103 -4.13 -22.58 -8.69
C PRO A 103 -3.43 -22.46 -10.04
N PHE A 104 -3.48 -21.29 -10.70
CA PHE A 104 -2.82 -21.09 -11.98
C PHE A 104 -1.32 -20.89 -11.77
N ALA A 105 -0.93 -20.04 -10.82
CA ALA A 105 0.46 -19.88 -10.44
C ALA A 105 1.09 -21.19 -9.90
N ALA A 106 0.30 -22.04 -9.24
CA ALA A 106 0.76 -23.35 -8.79
C ALA A 106 1.08 -24.30 -9.96
N ILE A 107 0.27 -24.30 -11.02
CA ILE A 107 0.54 -25.08 -12.22
C ILE A 107 1.72 -24.49 -13.00
N ASP A 108 1.74 -23.17 -13.21
CA ASP A 108 2.83 -22.45 -13.85
C ASP A 108 4.19 -22.79 -13.21
N ALA A 109 4.26 -22.68 -11.87
CA ALA A 109 5.45 -23.03 -11.11
C ALA A 109 5.80 -24.52 -11.13
N ALA A 110 4.84 -25.41 -11.40
CA ALA A 110 5.11 -26.84 -11.59
C ALA A 110 5.70 -27.10 -12.99
N LEU A 111 5.21 -26.42 -14.02
CA LEU A 111 5.71 -26.53 -15.39
C LEU A 111 7.16 -26.02 -15.52
N ASP A 112 7.48 -24.94 -14.82
CA ASP A 112 8.82 -24.33 -14.79
C ASP A 112 9.83 -25.07 -13.89
N ALA A 113 9.40 -26.02 -13.07
CA ALA A 113 10.25 -26.68 -12.08
C ALA A 113 11.06 -27.85 -12.66
N GLU A 114 12.27 -28.04 -12.14
CA GLU A 114 13.07 -29.25 -12.43
C GLU A 114 12.37 -30.54 -11.97
N GLU A 115 11.58 -30.44 -10.89
CA GLU A 115 10.78 -31.53 -10.33
C GLU A 115 9.29 -31.12 -10.25
N PRO A 116 8.52 -31.22 -11.36
CA PRO A 116 7.14 -30.71 -11.45
C PRO A 116 6.19 -31.25 -10.37
N LEU A 117 6.27 -32.56 -10.12
CA LEU A 117 5.40 -33.22 -9.12
C LEU A 117 5.69 -32.78 -7.69
N LEU A 118 6.96 -32.48 -7.36
CA LEU A 118 7.33 -31.96 -6.05
C LEU A 118 6.83 -30.53 -5.88
N SER A 119 7.00 -29.68 -6.89
CA SER A 119 6.47 -28.31 -6.90
C SER A 119 4.94 -28.26 -6.73
N LEU A 120 4.23 -29.18 -7.40
CA LEU A 120 2.78 -29.32 -7.25
C LEU A 120 2.39 -29.78 -5.83
N ALA A 121 3.13 -30.73 -5.26
CA ALA A 121 2.89 -31.22 -3.89
C ALA A 121 3.14 -30.12 -2.83
N ASP A 122 4.18 -29.29 -3.01
CA ASP A 122 4.43 -28.14 -2.15
C ASP A 122 3.30 -27.11 -2.24
N SER A 123 2.76 -26.89 -3.44
CA SER A 123 1.63 -25.99 -3.67
C SER A 123 0.34 -26.52 -3.01
N LEU A 124 0.08 -27.82 -3.04
CA LEU A 124 -1.03 -28.45 -2.32
C LEU A 124 -0.86 -28.31 -0.80
N THR A 125 0.36 -28.52 -0.28
CA THR A 125 0.67 -28.32 1.15
C THR A 125 0.42 -26.87 1.59
N LEU A 126 0.72 -25.91 0.73
CA LEU A 126 0.40 -24.51 0.95
C LEU A 126 -1.12 -24.29 0.99
N ALA A 127 -1.86 -24.87 0.05
CA ALA A 127 -3.32 -24.77 0.00
C ALA A 127 -3.98 -25.38 1.25
N GLU A 128 -3.49 -26.53 1.72
CA GLU A 128 -3.91 -27.15 2.98
C GLU A 128 -3.68 -26.23 4.18
N SER A 129 -2.50 -25.59 4.22
CA SER A 129 -2.16 -24.64 5.28
C SER A 129 -3.09 -23.42 5.26
N GLU A 130 -3.40 -22.88 4.09
CA GLU A 130 -4.36 -21.77 3.92
C GLU A 130 -5.77 -22.16 4.39
N ALA A 131 -6.22 -23.37 4.03
CA ALA A 131 -7.51 -23.89 4.46
C ALA A 131 -7.60 -24.10 5.99
N ALA A 132 -6.50 -24.50 6.62
CA ALA A 132 -6.39 -24.70 8.07
C ALA A 132 -6.19 -23.40 8.86
N ASP A 133 -6.31 -22.23 8.20
CA ASP A 133 -6.00 -20.91 8.76
C ASP A 133 -4.55 -20.75 9.25
N SER A 134 -3.65 -21.65 8.85
CA SER A 134 -2.22 -21.67 9.22
C SER A 134 -1.29 -21.44 8.02
N GLY A 135 -1.78 -20.81 6.95
CA GLY A 135 -1.02 -20.55 5.71
C GLY A 135 -0.83 -19.06 5.40
N PRO A 136 0.26 -18.68 4.69
CA PRO A 136 0.46 -17.44 3.92
C PRO A 136 -0.36 -16.20 4.24
N ILE A 137 -1.57 -16.29 3.76
CA ILE A 137 -2.54 -15.23 3.64
C ILE A 137 -3.53 -15.36 4.79
N SER A 138 -3.97 -16.58 5.10
CA SER A 138 -4.95 -16.86 6.14
C SER A 138 -4.53 -16.30 7.50
N SER A 139 -3.28 -16.45 7.95
CA SER A 139 -2.90 -15.87 9.28
C SER A 139 -2.86 -14.35 9.27
N VAL A 140 -2.49 -13.72 8.15
CA VAL A 140 -2.46 -12.25 8.04
C VAL A 140 -3.88 -11.70 8.09
N VAL A 141 -4.78 -12.32 7.32
CA VAL A 141 -6.20 -11.93 7.27
C VAL A 141 -6.89 -12.24 8.61
N ALA A 142 -6.60 -13.39 9.24
CA ALA A 142 -7.11 -13.72 10.57
C ALA A 142 -6.65 -12.73 11.64
N ALA A 143 -5.38 -12.30 11.59
CA ALA A 143 -4.87 -11.28 12.50
C ALA A 143 -5.53 -9.92 12.28
N LEU A 144 -5.81 -9.53 11.03
CA LEU A 144 -6.61 -8.34 10.73
C LEU A 144 -8.03 -8.47 11.29
N ALA A 145 -8.71 -9.60 11.03
CA ALA A 145 -10.06 -9.84 11.51
C ALA A 145 -10.15 -9.78 13.05
N ALA A 146 -9.18 -10.37 13.75
CA ALA A 146 -9.09 -10.29 15.21
C ALA A 146 -8.83 -8.86 15.71
N ALA A 147 -8.00 -8.08 15.02
CA ALA A 147 -7.76 -6.68 15.35
C ALA A 147 -9.03 -5.82 15.12
N LEU A 148 -9.72 -6.00 13.99
CA LEU A 148 -10.99 -5.34 13.68
C LEU A 148 -12.06 -5.68 14.71
N LEU A 149 -12.23 -6.95 15.06
CA LEU A 149 -13.23 -7.37 16.04
C LEU A 149 -13.04 -6.71 17.41
N ARG A 150 -11.77 -6.50 17.83
CA ARG A 150 -11.46 -5.87 19.12
C ARG A 150 -11.59 -4.36 19.11
N ALA A 151 -11.06 -3.69 18.09
CA ALA A 151 -10.98 -2.24 18.04
C ALA A 151 -12.19 -1.58 17.35
N ARG A 152 -12.84 -2.29 16.43
CA ARG A 152 -13.92 -1.80 15.56
C ARG A 152 -14.98 -2.89 15.31
N PRO A 153 -15.74 -3.28 16.34
CA PRO A 153 -16.66 -4.42 16.27
C PRO A 153 -17.84 -4.21 15.30
N ASP A 154 -18.05 -3.00 14.78
CA ASP A 154 -19.07 -2.70 13.77
C ASP A 154 -18.53 -2.79 12.33
N GLU A 155 -17.20 -2.78 12.15
CA GLU A 155 -16.58 -2.93 10.84
C GLU A 155 -16.54 -4.40 10.43
N ARG A 156 -16.84 -4.66 9.16
CA ARG A 156 -16.75 -6.00 8.58
C ARG A 156 -16.05 -5.94 7.24
N VAL A 157 -15.43 -7.05 6.87
CA VAL A 157 -14.88 -7.24 5.53
C VAL A 157 -16.04 -7.39 4.55
N ALA A 158 -16.11 -6.50 3.56
CA ALA A 158 -17.07 -6.56 2.47
C ALA A 158 -16.57 -7.49 1.36
N ARG A 159 -15.30 -7.31 0.98
CA ARG A 159 -14.65 -8.08 -0.09
C ARG A 159 -13.21 -8.40 0.30
N ARG A 160 -12.74 -9.53 -0.22
CA ARG A 160 -11.40 -10.03 -0.03
C ARG A 160 -10.87 -10.58 -1.34
N PHE A 161 -9.67 -10.14 -1.70
CA PHE A 161 -8.88 -10.72 -2.78
C PHE A 161 -7.43 -10.84 -2.31
N GLU A 162 -7.03 -12.04 -1.88
CA GLU A 162 -5.73 -12.27 -1.21
C GLU A 162 -5.55 -11.34 0.02
N LEU A 163 -4.55 -10.45 -0.06
CA LEU A 163 -4.15 -9.44 0.92
C LEU A 163 -4.75 -8.07 0.63
N GLU A 164 -5.57 -7.94 -0.41
CA GLU A 164 -6.39 -6.76 -0.71
C GLU A 164 -7.76 -6.93 -0.04
N ILE A 165 -8.01 -6.12 0.99
CA ILE A 165 -9.24 -6.19 1.80
C ILE A 165 -10.04 -4.90 1.63
N GLU A 166 -11.32 -5.03 1.35
CA GLU A 166 -12.28 -3.92 1.34
C GLU A 166 -13.23 -4.10 2.51
N LEU A 167 -13.35 -3.08 3.36
CA LEU A 167 -14.32 -3.04 4.45
C LEU A 167 -15.69 -2.55 3.95
N LEU A 168 -16.76 -2.76 4.72
CA LEU A 168 -18.12 -2.32 4.37
C LEU A 168 -18.26 -0.81 4.17
N ASP A 169 -17.40 -0.01 4.80
CA ASP A 169 -17.34 1.44 4.63
C ASP A 169 -16.60 1.89 3.35
N GLY A 170 -16.15 0.92 2.53
CA GLY A 170 -15.36 1.15 1.31
C GLY A 170 -13.87 1.40 1.58
N THR A 171 -13.41 1.30 2.82
CA THR A 171 -11.98 1.41 3.15
C THR A 171 -11.22 0.23 2.54
N GLN A 172 -10.24 0.56 1.69
CA GLN A 172 -9.33 -0.42 1.09
C GLN A 172 -8.05 -0.53 1.89
N ILE A 173 -7.64 -1.77 2.15
CA ILE A 173 -6.46 -2.13 2.94
C ILE A 173 -5.60 -3.07 2.11
N ASP A 174 -4.37 -2.65 1.81
CA ASP A 174 -3.36 -3.51 1.21
C ASP A 174 -2.43 -4.05 2.31
N LEU A 175 -2.52 -5.36 2.56
CA LEU A 175 -1.74 -6.07 3.58
C LEU A 175 -0.40 -6.62 3.06
N ARG A 176 -0.08 -6.46 1.77
CA ARG A 176 1.18 -6.98 1.18
C ARG A 176 2.41 -6.46 1.90
N ARG A 177 2.40 -5.19 2.32
CA ARG A 177 3.51 -4.60 3.08
C ARG A 177 3.70 -5.25 4.44
N VAL A 178 2.61 -5.64 5.11
CA VAL A 178 2.74 -6.32 6.40
C VAL A 178 3.25 -7.74 6.20
N ALA A 179 2.74 -8.45 5.20
CA ALA A 179 3.21 -9.78 4.82
C ALA A 179 4.68 -9.79 4.37
N ALA A 180 5.16 -8.74 3.69
CA ALA A 180 6.57 -8.63 3.28
C ALA A 180 7.52 -8.31 4.47
N SER A 181 7.04 -7.55 5.46
CA SER A 181 7.84 -7.14 6.62
C SER A 181 7.94 -8.21 7.71
N SER A 182 6.94 -9.08 7.79
CA SER A 182 6.87 -10.20 8.72
C SER A 182 7.04 -11.44 7.89
N SER A 183 8.22 -12.07 7.90
CA SER A 183 8.33 -13.43 7.39
C SER A 183 7.18 -14.28 7.96
N TRP A 184 6.64 -15.17 7.13
CA TRP A 184 5.53 -16.05 7.50
C TRP A 184 5.62 -16.52 8.96
N PRO A 185 4.58 -16.37 9.82
CA PRO A 185 4.71 -16.71 11.23
C PRO A 185 5.06 -18.18 11.40
N ARG A 186 6.31 -18.45 11.78
CA ARG A 186 6.83 -19.81 12.05
C ARG A 186 7.00 -20.06 13.55
N SER A 187 6.83 -19.03 14.36
CA SER A 187 6.97 -19.08 15.81
C SER A 187 5.88 -18.27 16.52
N PRO A 188 5.57 -18.58 17.79
CA PRO A 188 4.64 -17.79 18.60
C PRO A 188 5.03 -16.30 18.70
N SER A 189 6.33 -15.99 18.68
CA SER A 189 6.82 -14.60 18.66
C SER A 189 6.45 -13.85 17.39
N ASP A 190 6.41 -14.54 16.25
CA ASP A 190 6.01 -13.94 14.97
C ASP A 190 4.51 -13.66 14.95
N THR A 191 3.70 -14.59 15.47
CA THR A 191 2.25 -14.41 15.63
C THR A 191 1.93 -13.18 16.50
N LEU A 192 2.64 -13.01 17.63
CA LEU A 192 2.47 -11.85 18.50
C LEU A 192 2.89 -10.54 17.83
N ARG A 193 3.95 -10.56 17.02
CA ARG A 193 4.39 -9.38 16.25
C ARG A 193 3.34 -9.00 15.21
N LEU A 194 2.88 -9.97 14.43
CA LEU A 194 1.83 -9.77 13.42
C LEU A 194 0.56 -9.19 14.05
N ALA A 195 0.11 -9.72 15.19
CA ALA A 195 -1.05 -9.21 15.91
C ALA A 195 -0.90 -7.73 16.31
N ARG A 196 0.27 -7.34 16.84
CA ARG A 196 0.55 -5.94 17.20
C ARG A 196 0.60 -5.01 15.98
N ASP A 197 1.15 -5.48 14.87
CA ASP A 197 1.22 -4.69 13.64
C ASP A 197 -0.16 -4.53 13.00
N MET A 198 -1.04 -5.54 13.12
CA MET A 198 -2.45 -5.44 12.74
C MET A 198 -3.24 -4.50 13.64
N GLU A 199 -3.07 -4.56 14.96
CA GLU A 199 -3.70 -3.62 15.91
C GLU A 199 -3.35 -2.18 15.54
N ARG A 200 -2.05 -1.89 15.34
CA ARG A 200 -1.60 -0.56 14.88
C ARG A 200 -2.17 -0.16 13.53
N LEU A 201 -2.35 -1.11 12.62
CA LEU A 201 -2.96 -0.84 11.32
C LEU A 201 -4.42 -0.44 11.49
N VAL A 202 -5.19 -1.22 12.25
CA VAL A 202 -6.61 -0.98 12.50
C VAL A 202 -6.84 0.35 13.24
N ASP A 203 -6.00 0.68 14.21
CA ASP A 203 -6.07 1.97 14.91
C ASP A 203 -5.94 3.17 13.96
N MET A 204 -5.14 3.03 12.90
CA MET A 204 -4.91 4.09 11.91
C MET A 204 -5.95 4.15 10.79
N LEU A 205 -6.86 3.17 10.67
CA LEU A 205 -7.85 3.18 9.60
C LEU A 205 -8.73 4.44 9.71
N PRO A 206 -9.19 5.01 8.58
CA PRO A 206 -10.25 6.02 8.57
C PRO A 206 -11.39 5.60 9.50
N GLN A 207 -11.86 6.46 10.39
CA GLN A 207 -13.19 6.26 10.98
C GLN A 207 -14.19 6.86 9.99
N ARG A 208 -14.75 6.05 9.10
CA ARG A 208 -15.84 6.49 8.22
C ARG A 208 -17.15 5.89 8.74
N ARG A 209 -17.81 6.61 9.65
CA ARG A 209 -19.21 6.29 9.97
C ARG A 209 -20.08 6.71 8.78
N GLY A 210 -20.88 5.77 8.29
CA GLY A 210 -21.67 5.90 7.09
C GLY A 210 -22.59 7.12 7.03
N HIS A 211 -22.80 7.59 5.80
CA HIS A 211 -23.86 8.46 5.27
C HIS A 211 -24.69 9.30 6.26
N ALA A 212 -24.01 10.22 6.92
CA ALA A 212 -24.48 11.54 7.36
C ALA A 212 -23.23 12.33 7.77
N PRO A 213 -23.18 13.67 7.69
CA PRO A 213 -22.15 14.43 8.38
C PRO A 213 -22.44 14.35 9.88
N LEU A 214 -22.17 13.19 10.48
CA LEU A 214 -22.03 13.05 11.91
C LEU A 214 -20.66 13.63 12.24
N GLU A 215 -20.69 14.64 13.11
CA GLU A 215 -19.53 15.31 13.69
C GLU A 215 -18.39 14.31 13.92
N ALA A 216 -17.18 14.66 13.47
CA ALA A 216 -16.00 13.84 13.70
C ALA A 216 -15.96 13.39 15.18
N PRO A 217 -15.55 12.14 15.48
CA PRO A 217 -15.62 11.60 16.84
C PRO A 217 -15.01 12.61 17.81
N SER A 218 -15.76 12.97 18.86
CA SER A 218 -15.35 14.01 19.79
C SER A 218 -13.99 13.64 20.40
N MET A 219 -12.94 14.25 19.85
CA MET A 219 -11.59 14.13 20.37
C MET A 219 -11.58 14.79 21.75
N THR A 220 -11.12 14.06 22.77
CA THR A 220 -11.02 14.69 24.09
C THR A 220 -9.96 15.80 24.06
N PRO A 221 -10.04 16.82 24.93
CA PRO A 221 -9.02 17.86 25.01
C PRO A 221 -7.60 17.30 25.20
N GLU A 222 -7.45 16.20 25.92
CA GLU A 222 -6.17 15.50 26.12
C GLU A 222 -5.63 14.90 24.82
N GLN A 223 -6.49 14.22 24.05
CA GLN A 223 -6.13 13.65 22.75
C GLN A 223 -5.76 14.74 21.74
N ALA A 224 -6.51 15.85 21.71
CA ALA A 224 -6.19 17.01 20.88
C ALA A 224 -4.82 17.59 21.24
N ARG A 225 -4.54 17.72 22.55
CA ARG A 225 -3.24 18.20 23.02
C ARG A 225 -2.11 17.25 22.63
N GLU A 226 -2.29 15.94 22.76
CA GLU A 226 -1.31 14.93 22.35
C GLU A 226 -1.04 14.98 20.85
N CYS A 227 -2.09 15.01 20.02
CA CYS A 227 -2.00 15.14 18.58
C CYS A 227 -1.15 16.37 18.20
N LEU A 228 -1.46 17.54 18.77
CA LEU A 228 -0.73 18.80 18.52
C LEU A 228 0.77 18.74 18.88
N THR A 229 1.20 17.84 19.77
CA THR A 229 2.64 17.64 20.05
C THR A 229 3.39 16.88 18.95
N ARG A 230 2.64 16.23 18.05
CA ARG A 230 3.18 15.35 16.99
C ARG A 230 2.91 15.84 15.58
N VAL A 231 2.11 16.90 15.43
CA VAL A 231 1.84 17.48 14.11
C VAL A 231 3.11 18.08 13.51
N LEU A 232 3.33 17.83 12.23
CA LEU A 232 4.35 18.44 11.40
C LEU A 232 3.76 18.92 10.09
N PRO A 233 4.30 19.97 9.48
CA PRO A 233 3.90 20.39 8.16
C PRO A 233 4.58 19.51 7.10
N ARG A 234 3.90 19.28 5.99
CA ARG A 234 4.39 18.47 4.88
C ARG A 234 3.94 19.07 3.54
N PRO A 235 4.89 19.59 2.73
CA PRO A 235 4.57 20.02 1.38
C PRO A 235 4.12 18.83 0.53
N VAL A 236 3.06 19.03 -0.23
CA VAL A 236 2.49 18.04 -1.16
C VAL A 236 2.06 18.74 -2.45
N PRO A 237 2.08 18.07 -3.62
CA PRO A 237 1.59 18.68 -4.84
C PRO A 237 0.06 18.84 -4.79
N VAL A 238 -0.48 19.83 -5.52
CA VAL A 238 -1.94 20.01 -5.64
C VAL A 238 -2.64 18.78 -6.24
N THR A 239 -1.95 18.00 -7.08
CA THR A 239 -2.48 16.76 -7.67
C THR A 239 -2.72 15.70 -6.59
N PHE A 240 -1.84 15.59 -5.59
CA PHE A 240 -2.02 14.65 -4.47
C PHE A 240 -3.34 14.89 -3.72
N ALA A 241 -3.72 16.16 -3.51
CA ALA A 241 -4.99 16.47 -2.87
C ALA A 241 -6.21 16.22 -3.77
N ARG A 242 -6.05 16.29 -5.10
CA ARG A 242 -7.13 16.01 -6.08
C ARG A 242 -7.38 14.53 -6.30
N GLU A 243 -6.37 13.70 -6.09
CA GLU A 243 -6.43 12.23 -6.24
C GLU A 243 -6.98 11.51 -5.01
N LEU A 244 -7.36 12.26 -3.97
CA LEU A 244 -7.94 11.67 -2.76
C LEU A 244 -9.33 11.09 -3.05
N PRO A 245 -9.74 10.02 -2.34
CA PRO A 245 -11.08 9.47 -2.46
C PRO A 245 -12.16 10.52 -2.18
N GLU A 246 -13.31 10.36 -2.82
CA GLU A 246 -14.45 11.25 -2.64
C GLU A 246 -14.82 11.38 -1.14
N GLY A 247 -15.07 12.62 -0.70
CA GLY A 247 -15.35 12.95 0.69
C GLY A 247 -14.12 13.02 1.62
N VAL A 248 -12.89 12.84 1.11
CA VAL A 248 -11.66 13.13 1.88
C VAL A 248 -11.13 14.51 1.52
N ALA A 249 -11.04 15.39 2.51
CA ALA A 249 -10.34 16.67 2.40
C ALA A 249 -9.25 16.74 3.47
N LEU A 250 -8.03 17.10 3.07
CA LEU A 250 -6.92 17.29 4.00
C LEU A 250 -6.93 18.69 4.59
N ALA A 251 -6.50 18.79 5.85
CA ALA A 251 -6.13 20.08 6.43
C ALA A 251 -4.90 20.59 5.68
N THR A 252 -5.11 21.64 4.87
CA THR A 252 -4.08 22.20 4.00
C THR A 252 -4.14 23.72 3.98
N GLU A 253 -2.99 24.35 3.73
CA GLU A 253 -2.89 25.76 3.34
C GLU A 253 -2.10 25.88 2.03
N ARG A 254 -2.33 26.95 1.27
CA ARG A 254 -1.62 27.16 0.01
C ARG A 254 -0.20 27.65 0.29
N LEU A 255 0.81 26.94 -0.23
CA LEU A 255 2.20 27.35 -0.14
C LEU A 255 2.69 28.02 -1.44
N GLY A 256 2.20 27.53 -2.58
CA GLY A 256 2.50 28.06 -3.91
C GLY A 256 1.39 27.73 -4.90
N ASP A 257 1.66 27.90 -6.19
CA ASP A 257 0.65 27.65 -7.22
C ASP A 257 0.30 26.16 -7.36
N ASP A 258 1.31 25.31 -7.24
CA ASP A 258 1.23 23.85 -7.40
C ASP A 258 1.59 23.07 -6.12
N VAL A 259 1.83 23.78 -5.00
CA VAL A 259 2.19 23.18 -3.71
C VAL A 259 1.22 23.59 -2.62
N LEU A 260 0.71 22.59 -1.90
CA LEU A 260 -0.02 22.73 -0.65
C LEU A 260 0.86 22.36 0.53
N LEU A 261 0.67 23.02 1.66
CA LEU A 261 1.21 22.58 2.94
C LEU A 261 0.12 21.79 3.67
N ALA A 262 0.28 20.47 3.70
CA ALA A 262 -0.58 19.59 4.48
C ALA A 262 -0.02 19.42 5.90
N PHE A 263 -0.86 18.99 6.84
CA PHE A 263 -0.43 18.67 8.20
C PHE A 263 -0.47 17.17 8.42
N VAL A 264 0.58 16.63 9.03
CA VAL A 264 0.68 15.21 9.36
C VAL A 264 0.92 15.01 10.84
N GLU A 265 0.19 14.07 11.43
CA GLU A 265 0.49 13.55 12.76
C GLU A 265 1.54 12.44 12.64
N GLN A 266 2.66 12.57 13.36
CA GLN A 266 3.73 11.60 13.29
C GLN A 266 3.74 10.61 14.46
N HIS A 267 3.88 9.33 14.13
CA HIS A 267 4.03 8.22 15.07
C HIS A 267 5.37 7.49 14.81
N ALA A 268 5.75 6.56 15.69
CA ALA A 268 6.97 5.78 15.53
C ALA A 268 6.96 5.01 14.20
N GLY A 269 7.74 5.49 13.22
CA GLY A 269 7.88 4.89 11.89
C GLY A 269 6.73 5.16 10.90
N ARG A 270 5.73 5.97 11.25
CA ARG A 270 4.55 6.24 10.39
C ARG A 270 4.08 7.69 10.51
N ALA A 271 3.34 8.17 9.51
CA ALA A 271 2.71 9.48 9.54
C ALA A 271 1.32 9.41 8.91
N ARG A 272 0.36 10.17 9.45
CA ARG A 272 -1.02 10.26 8.96
C ARG A 272 -1.33 11.70 8.62
N PHE A 273 -1.96 11.96 7.48
CA PHE A 273 -2.46 13.30 7.16
C PHE A 273 -3.67 13.66 8.04
N LEU A 274 -3.66 14.88 8.57
CA LEU A 274 -4.82 15.46 9.23
C LEU A 274 -5.86 15.86 8.18
N ARG A 275 -7.12 15.60 8.49
CA ARG A 275 -8.27 15.95 7.66
C ARG A 275 -8.82 17.31 8.03
N MET A 276 -9.57 17.89 7.11
CA MET A 276 -10.20 19.19 7.26
C MET A 276 -11.24 19.19 8.39
N ASP A 277 -12.01 18.10 8.53
CA ASP A 277 -13.02 17.92 9.58
C ASP A 277 -12.43 17.75 11.00
N GLU A 278 -11.17 17.35 11.12
CA GLU A 278 -10.46 17.25 12.41
C GLU A 278 -10.07 18.62 12.97
N LEU A 279 -10.01 19.67 12.13
CA LEU A 279 -9.53 20.99 12.58
C LEU A 279 -10.40 21.62 13.67
N GLY A 280 -11.72 21.39 13.66
CA GLY A 280 -12.62 21.92 14.69
C GLY A 280 -12.22 21.45 16.10
N HIS A 281 -11.82 20.18 16.21
CA HIS A 281 -11.40 19.57 17.47
C HIS A 281 -10.00 20.02 17.93
N LEU A 282 -9.14 20.37 16.98
CA LEU A 282 -7.75 20.79 17.23
C LEU A 282 -7.61 22.31 17.47
N GLY A 283 -8.72 23.04 17.56
CA GLY A 283 -8.71 24.50 17.75
C GLY A 283 -8.54 25.29 16.45
N GLY A 284 -8.73 24.66 15.29
CA GLY A 284 -8.69 25.28 13.97
C GLY A 284 -7.33 25.24 13.29
N LEU A 285 -7.31 25.63 12.02
CA LEU A 285 -6.12 25.62 11.16
C LEU A 285 -4.96 26.43 11.75
N ALA A 286 -5.23 27.59 12.34
CA ALA A 286 -4.20 28.46 12.91
C ALA A 286 -3.45 27.78 14.08
N VAL A 287 -4.18 27.07 14.95
CA VAL A 287 -3.59 26.35 16.09
C VAL A 287 -2.75 25.16 15.61
N VAL A 288 -3.28 24.39 14.66
CA VAL A 288 -2.57 23.27 14.04
C VAL A 288 -1.29 23.76 13.35
N ARG A 289 -1.37 24.86 12.59
CA ARG A 289 -0.22 25.49 11.93
C ARG A 289 0.84 25.93 12.94
N ALA A 290 0.45 26.66 13.98
CA ALA A 290 1.37 27.11 15.02
C ALA A 290 2.07 25.94 15.71
N ALA A 291 1.32 24.87 16.03
CA ALA A 291 1.88 23.66 16.61
C ALA A 291 2.85 22.95 15.66
N ALA A 292 2.48 22.79 14.40
CA ALA A 292 3.29 22.17 13.36
C ALA A 292 4.63 22.90 13.17
N LEU A 293 4.59 24.23 13.05
CA LEU A 293 5.79 25.07 12.91
C LEU A 293 6.68 24.99 14.14
N ARG A 294 6.11 25.05 15.35
CA ARG A 294 6.87 24.87 16.61
C ARG A 294 7.58 23.52 16.64
N ASN A 295 6.88 22.44 16.31
CA ASN A 295 7.43 21.09 16.31
C ASN A 295 8.51 20.92 15.23
N LEU A 296 8.33 21.51 14.05
CA LEU A 296 9.34 21.51 12.99
C LEU A 296 10.59 22.31 13.40
N ARG A 297 10.44 23.49 14.01
CA ARG A 297 11.55 24.30 14.53
C ARG A 297 12.40 23.52 15.53
N ALA A 298 11.76 22.85 16.49
CA ALA A 298 12.46 22.01 17.48
C ALA A 298 13.30 20.89 16.83
N ARG A 299 12.93 20.44 15.64
CA ARG A 299 13.66 19.42 14.86
C ARG A 299 14.64 20.00 13.85
N SER A 300 14.76 21.32 13.76
CA SER A 300 15.54 22.00 12.72
C SER A 300 16.88 22.54 13.22
N GLU A 301 17.18 22.43 14.51
CA GLU A 301 18.43 22.91 15.11
C GLU A 301 19.68 22.37 14.41
N ARG A 302 19.63 21.11 13.95
CA ARG A 302 20.74 20.41 13.30
C ARG A 302 20.75 20.52 11.77
N MET A 303 19.77 21.22 11.17
CA MET A 303 19.71 21.36 9.71
C MET A 303 21.00 22.02 9.19
N ARG A 304 21.54 21.48 8.10
CA ARG A 304 22.69 22.04 7.41
C ARG A 304 22.29 22.45 5.99
N PHE A 305 22.94 23.51 5.53
CA PHE A 305 22.89 23.94 4.14
C PHE A 305 24.26 23.73 3.54
N GLU A 306 24.32 22.94 2.48
CA GLU A 306 25.55 22.62 1.77
C GLU A 306 25.54 23.32 0.41
N PRO A 307 26.64 23.98 0.01
CA PRO A 307 26.78 24.48 -1.35
C PRO A 307 26.66 23.36 -2.36
N LEU A 308 25.86 23.58 -3.39
CA LEU A 308 25.67 22.70 -4.53
C LEU A 308 26.08 23.46 -5.79
N GLN A 309 27.20 23.05 -6.40
CA GLN A 309 27.69 23.62 -7.64
C GLN A 309 27.14 22.83 -8.84
N VAL A 310 26.40 23.49 -9.72
CA VAL A 310 25.88 22.89 -10.96
C VAL A 310 26.23 23.80 -12.13
N GLY A 311 27.24 23.41 -12.91
CA GLY A 311 27.81 24.28 -13.93
C GLY A 311 28.34 25.58 -13.32
N SER A 312 27.90 26.72 -13.85
CA SER A 312 28.24 28.06 -13.35
C SER A 312 27.39 28.51 -12.16
N CYS A 313 26.33 27.78 -11.81
CA CYS A 313 25.40 28.16 -10.75
C CYS A 313 25.82 27.59 -9.39
N THR A 314 25.63 28.37 -8.34
CA THR A 314 25.86 27.97 -6.95
C THR A 314 24.57 28.07 -6.16
N TRP A 315 24.07 26.93 -5.66
CA TRP A 315 22.85 26.83 -4.87
C TRP A 315 23.16 26.29 -3.48
N LEU A 316 22.16 26.26 -2.60
CA LEU A 316 22.23 25.58 -1.31
C LEU A 316 21.23 24.44 -1.25
N ALA A 317 21.70 23.25 -0.89
CA ALA A 317 20.85 22.12 -0.59
C ALA A 317 20.67 21.97 0.92
N GLY A 318 19.41 21.90 1.38
CA GLY A 318 19.09 21.58 2.77
C GLY A 318 19.21 20.08 3.03
N LYS A 319 19.92 19.70 4.10
CA LYS A 319 20.07 18.31 4.54
C LYS A 319 19.89 18.17 6.04
N SER A 320 18.97 17.30 6.44
CA SER A 320 18.82 16.81 7.82
C SER A 320 18.85 15.28 7.89
N GLY A 321 18.42 14.59 6.82
CA GLY A 321 18.24 13.14 6.80
C GLY A 321 17.03 12.64 7.61
N ASP A 322 16.12 13.52 8.03
CA ASP A 322 14.99 13.18 8.91
C ASP A 322 13.61 13.12 8.22
N GLY A 323 13.58 13.25 6.89
CA GLY A 323 12.33 13.17 6.14
C GLY A 323 11.54 14.49 6.04
N LEU A 324 12.07 15.59 6.58
CA LEU A 324 11.37 16.88 6.71
C LEU A 324 12.08 18.04 6.01
N ASP A 325 13.09 17.78 5.18
CA ASP A 325 13.89 18.84 4.53
C ASP A 325 13.03 19.79 3.69
N ALA A 326 12.11 19.25 2.89
CA ALA A 326 11.13 20.03 2.14
C ALA A 326 10.28 20.94 3.03
N ALA A 327 9.86 20.45 4.19
CA ALA A 327 8.98 21.18 5.09
C ALA A 327 9.64 22.43 5.67
N ARG A 328 10.97 22.48 5.72
CA ARG A 328 11.71 23.63 6.26
C ARG A 328 11.63 24.86 5.36
N VAL A 329 11.06 24.75 4.16
CA VAL A 329 10.70 25.89 3.32
C VAL A 329 9.75 26.88 4.01
N VAL A 330 8.99 26.46 5.02
CA VAL A 330 8.06 27.36 5.73
C VAL A 330 8.67 28.03 6.96
N LEU A 331 9.95 27.77 7.26
CA LEU A 331 10.65 28.37 8.39
C LEU A 331 11.43 29.61 7.96
N SER A 332 11.15 30.74 8.61
CA SER A 332 11.89 32.00 8.38
C SER A 332 13.36 31.86 8.77
N GLU A 333 13.67 31.03 9.77
CA GLU A 333 15.03 30.74 10.23
C GLU A 333 15.83 29.98 9.16
N ALA A 334 15.17 29.09 8.42
CA ALA A 334 15.79 28.39 7.29
C ALA A 334 16.12 29.38 6.16
N HIS A 335 15.22 30.32 5.87
CA HIS A 335 15.46 31.36 4.86
C HIS A 335 16.60 32.30 5.27
N ALA A 336 16.61 32.74 6.54
CA ALA A 336 17.66 33.59 7.07
C ALA A 336 19.03 32.90 7.00
N ARG A 337 19.09 31.61 7.36
CA ARG A 337 20.33 30.83 7.29
C ARG A 337 20.78 30.59 5.85
N ALA A 338 19.86 30.33 4.92
CA ALA A 338 20.17 30.24 3.50
C ALA A 338 20.76 31.56 2.98
N ARG A 339 20.14 32.71 3.31
CA ARG A 339 20.65 34.04 2.94
C ARG A 339 21.99 34.40 3.59
N ALA A 340 22.26 33.92 4.81
CA ALA A 340 23.55 34.12 5.44
C ALA A 340 24.69 33.41 4.69
N LEU A 341 24.41 32.28 4.03
CA LEU A 341 25.38 31.49 3.28
C LEU A 341 25.43 31.85 1.79
N LEU A 342 24.28 32.24 1.22
CA LEU A 342 24.11 32.68 -0.15
C LEU A 342 23.25 33.95 -0.14
N PRO A 343 23.85 35.16 -0.04
CA PRO A 343 23.11 36.42 0.11
C PRO A 343 22.09 36.72 -0.99
N SER A 344 22.32 36.21 -2.20
CA SER A 344 21.42 36.31 -3.34
C SER A 344 20.24 35.32 -3.30
N ALA A 345 20.16 34.41 -2.32
CA ALA A 345 19.08 33.44 -2.23
C ALA A 345 17.72 34.12 -2.06
N SER A 346 16.88 34.02 -3.09
CA SER A 346 15.56 34.66 -3.16
C SER A 346 14.44 33.71 -3.58
N VAL A 347 14.79 32.49 -4.04
CA VAL A 347 13.83 31.44 -4.35
C VAL A 347 14.20 30.12 -3.67
N ALA A 348 13.20 29.28 -3.45
CA ALA A 348 13.36 27.89 -3.04
C ALA A 348 12.60 26.93 -3.96
N VAL A 349 13.14 25.73 -4.18
CA VAL A 349 12.49 24.66 -4.94
C VAL A 349 12.42 23.39 -4.10
N ILE A 350 11.31 22.66 -4.20
CA ILE A 350 11.00 21.48 -3.37
C ILE A 350 10.70 20.28 -4.28
N PRO A 351 11.72 19.64 -4.87
CA PRO A 351 11.49 18.56 -5.83
C PRO A 351 10.79 17.34 -5.20
N HIS A 352 11.13 17.00 -3.96
CA HIS A 352 10.50 15.91 -3.21
C HIS A 352 10.70 16.12 -1.71
N ARG A 353 10.10 15.25 -0.89
CA ARG A 353 10.02 15.39 0.59
C ARG A 353 11.37 15.59 1.30
N ASP A 354 12.44 15.05 0.73
CA ASP A 354 13.77 14.95 1.36
C ASP A 354 14.75 15.99 0.79
N THR A 355 14.27 16.98 0.06
CA THR A 355 15.15 17.98 -0.56
C THR A 355 14.48 19.33 -0.66
N ILE A 356 15.24 20.34 -0.28
CA ILE A 356 14.96 21.75 -0.53
C ILE A 356 16.22 22.38 -1.12
N LEU A 357 16.03 23.15 -2.19
CA LEU A 357 17.10 23.90 -2.85
C LEU A 357 16.82 25.39 -2.71
N PHE A 358 17.83 26.17 -2.36
CA PHE A 358 17.77 27.64 -2.35
C PHE A 358 18.73 28.20 -3.39
N GLY A 359 18.31 29.25 -4.08
CA GLY A 359 19.19 29.96 -5.00
C GLY A 359 18.68 31.33 -5.42
N PRO A 360 19.44 32.00 -6.29
CA PRO A 360 19.08 33.31 -6.83
C PRO A 360 17.88 33.23 -7.79
N ALA A 361 17.13 34.33 -7.93
CA ALA A 361 16.00 34.38 -8.85
C ALA A 361 16.45 34.30 -10.32
N GLU A 362 17.63 34.81 -10.64
CA GLU A 362 18.25 34.73 -11.97
C GLU A 362 18.57 33.28 -12.38
N ASP A 363 18.77 32.37 -11.42
CA ASP A 363 19.04 30.96 -11.65
C ASP A 363 17.75 30.10 -11.73
N ALA A 364 16.56 30.71 -11.64
CA ALA A 364 15.30 30.00 -11.50
C ALA A 364 15.06 28.92 -12.59
N GLU A 365 15.42 29.20 -13.84
CA GLU A 365 15.25 28.25 -14.95
C GLU A 365 16.18 27.04 -14.82
N ALA A 366 17.44 27.27 -14.44
CA ALA A 366 18.41 26.21 -14.21
C ALA A 366 18.04 25.36 -12.98
N LEU A 367 17.58 26.01 -11.90
CA LEU A 367 17.05 25.36 -10.71
C LEU A 367 15.84 24.47 -11.03
N THR A 368 14.88 24.99 -11.81
CA THR A 368 13.70 24.23 -12.23
C THR A 368 14.09 23.02 -13.06
N THR A 369 15.03 23.17 -14.00
CA THR A 369 15.50 22.05 -14.82
C THR A 369 16.12 20.95 -13.96
N TYR A 370 17.03 21.34 -13.06
CA TYR A 370 17.65 20.41 -12.12
C TYR A 370 16.64 19.73 -11.17
N ALA A 371 15.65 20.49 -10.70
CA ALA A 371 14.59 19.96 -9.84
C ALA A 371 13.69 18.95 -10.56
N ARG A 372 13.41 19.13 -11.87
CA ARG A 372 12.68 18.13 -12.66
C ARG A 372 13.43 16.80 -12.74
N ASP A 373 14.75 16.84 -12.90
CA ASP A 373 15.57 15.62 -12.91
C ASP A 373 15.56 14.91 -11.55
N LEU A 374 15.50 15.66 -10.44
CA LEU A 374 15.33 15.08 -9.11
C LEU A 374 13.92 14.48 -8.93
N MET A 375 12.88 15.18 -9.39
CA MET A 375 11.49 14.70 -9.34
C MET A 375 11.32 13.39 -10.10
N ALA A 376 11.89 13.27 -11.30
CA ALA A 376 11.77 12.08 -12.14
C ALA A 376 12.31 10.80 -11.47
N ARG A 377 13.24 10.95 -10.52
CA ARG A 377 13.85 9.84 -9.77
C ARG A 377 13.24 9.63 -8.38
N ALA A 378 12.36 10.52 -7.94
CA ALA A 378 11.82 10.51 -6.59
C ALA A 378 10.53 9.66 -6.51
N PRO A 379 10.36 8.84 -5.46
CA PRO A 379 9.14 8.06 -5.28
C PRO A 379 7.91 8.92 -4.99
N HIS A 380 8.11 10.14 -4.48
CA HIS A 380 7.04 11.09 -4.14
C HIS A 380 7.45 12.50 -4.57
N PRO A 381 7.26 12.85 -5.86
CA PRO A 381 7.57 14.17 -6.39
C PRO A 381 6.62 15.23 -5.81
N ILE A 382 7.11 16.47 -5.65
CA ILE A 382 6.33 17.61 -5.16
C ILE A 382 6.27 18.69 -6.23
N SER A 383 7.32 19.50 -6.42
CA SER A 383 7.31 20.56 -7.42
C SER A 383 8.71 21.03 -7.82
N ALA A 384 8.87 21.35 -9.11
CA ALA A 384 10.05 22.02 -9.65
C ALA A 384 9.86 23.56 -9.78
N THR A 385 8.68 24.06 -9.41
CA THR A 385 8.31 25.46 -9.52
C THR A 385 8.98 26.26 -8.39
N PRO A 386 9.73 27.33 -8.69
CA PRO A 386 10.38 28.13 -7.67
C PRO A 386 9.37 28.92 -6.84
N LEU A 387 9.47 28.77 -5.52
CA LEU A 387 8.75 29.54 -4.53
C LEU A 387 9.57 30.78 -4.17
N ARG A 388 8.95 31.96 -4.19
CA ARG A 388 9.63 33.19 -3.74
C ARG A 388 9.77 33.20 -2.23
N LEU A 389 10.96 33.54 -1.75
CA LEU A 389 11.18 33.74 -0.33
C LEU A 389 10.63 35.10 0.11
N PRO A 390 10.04 35.20 1.31
CA PRO A 390 9.70 36.48 1.90
C PRO A 390 10.94 37.37 2.02
N ALA A 391 10.77 38.68 1.81
CA ALA A 391 11.84 39.66 2.05
C ALA A 391 12.31 39.58 3.51
N ALA A 392 13.59 39.85 3.76
CA ALA A 392 14.20 39.70 5.09
C ALA A 392 13.47 40.51 6.18
N ASP A 393 12.88 41.65 5.84
CA ASP A 393 12.21 42.56 6.77
C ASP A 393 10.73 42.18 7.06
N ALA A 394 10.14 41.26 6.29
CA ALA A 394 8.75 40.82 6.50
C ALA A 394 8.62 39.71 7.57
N ALA A 395 9.73 39.18 8.08
CA ALA A 395 9.73 38.05 9.02
C ALA A 395 9.29 38.42 10.45
N SER A 396 9.08 39.70 10.77
CA SER A 396 8.73 40.16 12.13
C SER A 396 7.23 40.33 12.40
N THR A 397 6.35 40.09 11.42
CA THR A 397 4.89 40.36 11.54
C THR A 397 4.00 39.11 11.53
N LEU A 398 4.56 37.91 11.70
CA LEU A 398 3.83 36.65 11.74
C LEU A 398 4.05 35.83 13.04
N ASP A 399 4.41 36.49 14.13
CA ASP A 399 4.42 35.89 15.48
C ASP A 399 3.03 35.87 16.13
#